data_AF-A0AAN8XJE4-F1
#
_entry.id   AF-A0AAN8XJE4-F1
#
_cell.length_a   1.000
_cell.length_b   1.000
_cell.length_c   1.000
_cell.angle_alpha   90.00
_cell.angle_beta   90.00
_cell.angle_gamma   90.00
#
_symmetry.space_group_name_H-M   'P 1'
#
loop_
_entity.id
_entity.type
_entity.pdbx_description
1 polymer ?
#
loop_
_entity_poly.entity_id
_entity_poly.type
_entity_poly.pdbx_seq_one_letter_code
_entity_poly.pdbx_strand_id
1 'polypeptide(L)'
;MGTDAVSRGNLRRHMPQTFKYLTKDLRGIDLQGYNKVGDNTDPNLTAMLMGQHGHTHHNVSCVSKTGGARYDDCPIIWKHFDKKGYVTAFGEDAPWMGVFHYQKAGFCKQPTDYYNRPYFYASETQIGHNDGAGGSNGILCQGGKLSSEVIHSYSLKIAEHLRDMPYFGFYWTASATHDYLDGATVVDKPHLKYLKRLKKKGYLEHTILFFISDHGLRWGDFRSTYAGMLEERLPYVIMVFPEWFTQKYPQAIANLRSNTRRLTSNFDIYVTLLDIVNQAYADPAKSAPVIPQRGLSLFKLVPANRTCEDAGVPEHYCACEHTREVDPSNPKLLEAAKETLKDINTGLLRFKQCAQLSINK
;
A
#
# COMPACT_ATOMS: atom_id res chain seq x y z
N MET A 1 7.63 -4.26 -4.34
CA MET A 1 8.35 -3.54 -3.26
C MET A 1 7.49 -2.36 -2.89
N GLY A 2 7.13 -2.19 -1.63
CA GLY A 2 6.31 -1.06 -1.22
C GLY A 2 6.73 -0.45 0.11
N THR A 3 6.22 0.76 0.34
CA THR A 3 6.53 1.60 1.50
C THR A 3 5.24 2.04 2.19
N ASP A 4 5.21 1.96 3.50
CA ASP A 4 4.16 2.53 4.35
C ASP A 4 4.21 4.07 4.34
N ALA A 5 3.05 4.73 4.37
CA ALA A 5 2.88 6.14 4.70
C ALA A 5 3.55 7.16 3.76
N VAL A 6 3.73 6.85 2.48
CA VAL A 6 4.36 7.76 1.50
C VAL A 6 3.38 8.16 0.40
N SER A 7 3.00 9.45 0.42
CA SER A 7 2.24 10.05 -0.67
C SER A 7 3.09 10.20 -1.94
N ARG A 8 2.45 10.34 -3.11
CA ARG A 8 3.18 10.69 -4.35
C ARG A 8 3.88 12.05 -4.25
N GLY A 9 3.29 13.00 -3.52
CA GLY A 9 3.90 14.30 -3.25
C GLY A 9 5.16 14.16 -2.39
N ASN A 10 5.08 13.36 -1.33
CA ASN A 10 6.15 13.07 -0.41
C ASN A 10 7.31 12.33 -1.10
N LEU A 11 7.02 11.30 -1.90
CA LEU A 11 8.02 10.60 -2.73
C LEU A 11 8.84 11.60 -3.58
N ARG A 12 8.17 12.56 -4.22
CA ARG A 12 8.83 13.55 -5.08
C ARG A 12 9.71 14.54 -4.30
N ARG A 13 9.33 14.88 -3.06
CA ARG A 13 10.07 15.82 -2.20
C ARG A 13 11.22 15.16 -1.46
N HIS A 14 10.97 14.00 -0.86
CA HIS A 14 11.89 13.35 0.07
C HIS A 14 12.66 12.17 -0.54
N MET A 15 12.21 11.63 -1.67
CA MET A 15 12.96 10.63 -2.45
C MET A 15 13.19 11.05 -3.91
N PRO A 16 13.73 12.26 -4.16
CA PRO A 16 13.80 12.81 -5.51
C PRO A 16 14.71 11.98 -6.43
N GLN A 17 15.78 11.37 -5.92
CA GLN A 17 16.67 10.56 -6.74
C GLN A 17 16.03 9.24 -7.14
N THR A 18 15.34 8.58 -6.20
CA THR A 18 14.57 7.36 -6.45
C THR A 18 13.44 7.61 -7.45
N PHE A 19 12.67 8.68 -7.25
CA PHE A 19 11.58 9.05 -8.17
C PHE A 19 12.11 9.33 -9.58
N LYS A 20 13.20 10.10 -9.70
CA LYS A 20 13.85 10.36 -10.99
C LYS A 20 14.31 9.06 -11.66
N TYR A 21 14.95 8.16 -10.92
CA TYR A 21 15.44 6.90 -11.46
C TYR A 21 14.30 5.99 -11.95
N LEU A 22 13.23 5.86 -11.15
CA LEU A 22 12.05 5.09 -11.54
C LEU A 22 11.40 5.65 -12.83
N THR A 23 11.20 6.96 -12.90
CA THR A 23 10.43 7.57 -13.99
C THR A 23 11.24 7.85 -15.25
N LYS A 24 12.54 8.15 -15.13
CA LYS A 24 13.41 8.52 -16.25
C LYS A 24 14.30 7.37 -16.71
N ASP A 25 15.02 6.72 -15.80
CA ASP A 25 16.00 5.69 -16.14
C ASP A 25 15.38 4.30 -16.33
N LEU A 26 14.31 4.00 -15.59
CA LEU A 26 13.54 2.76 -15.70
C LEU A 26 12.27 2.93 -16.55
N ARG A 27 11.94 4.15 -16.97
CA ARG A 27 10.73 4.49 -17.76
C ARG A 27 9.45 3.93 -17.13
N GLY A 28 9.38 3.96 -15.80
CA GLY A 28 8.24 3.48 -15.03
C GLY A 28 6.97 4.27 -15.34
N ILE A 29 5.84 3.56 -15.34
CA ILE A 29 4.49 4.11 -15.53
C ILE A 29 3.96 4.56 -14.16
N ASP A 30 3.92 5.87 -13.96
CA ASP A 30 3.46 6.54 -12.72
C ASP A 30 1.95 6.81 -12.76
N LEU A 31 1.18 6.14 -11.90
CA LEU A 31 -0.27 6.32 -11.78
C LEU A 31 -0.59 7.57 -10.95
N GLN A 32 -0.74 8.69 -11.65
CA GLN A 32 -0.95 10.02 -11.05
C GLN A 32 -2.37 10.20 -10.49
N GLY A 33 -3.34 9.44 -10.98
CA GLY A 33 -4.72 9.43 -10.49
C GLY A 33 -5.03 8.31 -9.49
N TYR A 34 -4.01 7.71 -8.87
CA TYR A 34 -4.19 6.64 -7.90
C TYR A 34 -4.68 7.19 -6.55
N ASN A 35 -5.74 6.59 -6.00
CA ASN A 35 -6.38 6.98 -4.76
C ASN A 35 -6.52 5.77 -3.84
N LYS A 36 -6.24 5.95 -2.55
CA LYS A 36 -6.41 4.89 -1.56
C LYS A 36 -7.89 4.58 -1.30
N VAL A 37 -8.19 3.46 -0.65
CA VAL A 37 -9.58 3.02 -0.37
C VAL A 37 -9.91 2.98 1.13
N GLY A 38 -8.94 3.24 2.00
CA GLY A 38 -9.17 3.25 3.44
C GLY A 38 -8.12 3.99 4.25
N ASP A 39 -8.29 3.93 5.56
CA ASP A 39 -7.54 4.75 6.50
C ASP A 39 -6.03 4.44 6.48
N ASN A 40 -5.67 3.22 6.89
CA ASN A 40 -4.29 2.78 7.12
C ASN A 40 -3.93 1.61 6.19
N THR A 41 -2.81 0.97 6.47
CA THR A 41 -2.30 -0.20 5.74
C THR A 41 -3.29 -1.34 5.61
N ASP A 42 -4.09 -1.64 6.64
CA ASP A 42 -4.99 -2.79 6.65
C ASP A 42 -6.05 -2.75 5.53
N PRO A 43 -6.95 -1.74 5.43
CA PRO A 43 -7.92 -1.66 4.35
C PRO A 43 -7.26 -1.60 2.97
N ASN A 44 -6.19 -0.82 2.84
CA ASN A 44 -5.56 -0.54 1.56
C ASN A 44 -4.86 -1.77 0.99
N LEU A 45 -4.10 -2.51 1.81
CA LEU A 45 -3.47 -3.75 1.39
C LEU A 45 -4.43 -4.93 1.36
N THR A 46 -5.51 -4.93 2.15
CA THR A 46 -6.58 -5.92 1.99
C THR A 46 -7.25 -5.79 0.61
N ALA A 47 -7.57 -4.58 0.19
CA ALA A 47 -8.11 -4.34 -1.15
C ALA A 47 -7.11 -4.72 -2.25
N MET A 48 -5.84 -4.35 -2.09
CA MET A 48 -4.79 -4.60 -3.08
C MET A 48 -4.38 -6.07 -3.20
N LEU A 49 -4.34 -6.80 -2.09
CA LEU A 49 -3.82 -8.16 -2.05
C LEU A 49 -4.92 -9.22 -2.06
N MET A 50 -6.15 -8.89 -1.69
CA MET A 50 -7.26 -9.85 -1.60
C MET A 50 -8.50 -9.44 -2.41
N GLY A 51 -8.56 -8.21 -2.93
CA GLY A 51 -9.75 -7.71 -3.62
C GLY A 51 -10.98 -7.64 -2.72
N GLN A 52 -10.76 -7.41 -1.41
CA GLN A 52 -11.80 -7.31 -0.39
C GLN A 52 -11.77 -5.95 0.31
N HIS A 53 -12.93 -5.49 0.79
CA HIS A 53 -12.99 -4.29 1.62
C HIS A 53 -12.54 -4.64 3.05
N GLY A 54 -11.60 -3.86 3.61
CA GLY A 54 -11.09 -4.05 4.97
C GLY A 54 -11.55 -2.94 5.91
N HIS A 55 -12.85 -2.83 6.22
CA HIS A 55 -13.30 -1.72 7.08
C HIS A 55 -12.98 -1.91 8.58
N THR A 56 -12.75 -3.15 9.03
CA THR A 56 -12.26 -3.51 10.37
C THR A 56 -11.64 -4.91 10.34
N HIS A 57 -10.79 -5.23 11.33
CA HIS A 57 -10.19 -6.57 11.55
C HIS A 57 -11.19 -7.75 11.49
N HIS A 58 -12.49 -7.48 11.66
CA HIS A 58 -13.57 -8.48 11.69
C HIS A 58 -14.40 -8.54 10.41
N ASN A 59 -14.10 -7.72 9.40
CA ASN A 59 -14.91 -7.63 8.17
C ASN A 59 -14.25 -8.26 6.94
N VAL A 60 -13.04 -8.79 7.05
CA VAL A 60 -12.47 -9.63 5.99
C VAL A 60 -13.15 -10.99 6.03
N SER A 61 -13.85 -11.35 4.95
CA SER A 61 -14.73 -12.52 4.89
C SER A 61 -14.06 -13.86 5.22
N CYS A 62 -12.75 -13.96 5.00
CA CYS A 62 -11.96 -15.18 5.21
C CYS A 62 -11.37 -15.31 6.63
N VAL A 63 -11.53 -14.29 7.48
CA VAL A 63 -10.97 -14.28 8.83
C VAL A 63 -12.10 -14.51 9.84
N SER A 64 -11.99 -15.56 10.66
CA SER A 64 -12.98 -15.86 11.69
C SER A 64 -13.17 -14.70 12.68
N LYS A 65 -14.42 -14.38 13.02
CA LYS A 65 -14.78 -13.34 14.01
C LYS A 65 -14.60 -13.80 15.46
N THR A 66 -14.50 -15.11 15.71
CA THR A 66 -14.27 -15.70 17.03
C THR A 66 -12.79 -16.07 17.18
N GLY A 67 -12.24 -15.90 18.38
CA GLY A 67 -10.81 -15.97 18.70
C GLY A 67 -10.01 -16.99 17.90
N GLY A 68 -8.91 -16.54 17.28
CA GLY A 68 -8.13 -17.33 16.32
C GLY A 68 -8.19 -16.84 14.87
N ALA A 69 -8.69 -15.62 14.63
CA ALA A 69 -8.63 -14.89 13.36
C ALA A 69 -7.26 -15.01 12.66
N ARG A 70 -7.22 -15.72 11.53
CA ARG A 70 -5.99 -16.03 10.79
C ARG A 70 -6.16 -15.82 9.29
N TYR A 71 -5.08 -15.48 8.60
CA TYR A 71 -5.07 -15.22 7.16
C TYR A 71 -4.70 -16.46 6.31
N ASP A 72 -4.52 -17.63 6.94
CA ASP A 72 -4.19 -18.90 6.30
C ASP A 72 -5.15 -19.32 5.19
N ASP A 73 -6.44 -18.99 5.32
CA ASP A 73 -7.48 -19.34 4.33
C ASP A 73 -7.88 -18.15 3.42
N CYS A 74 -7.27 -16.99 3.62
CA CYS A 74 -7.58 -15.81 2.83
C CYS A 74 -7.08 -15.89 1.39
N PRO A 75 -7.81 -15.33 0.41
CA PRO A 75 -7.44 -15.39 -1.01
C PRO A 75 -6.39 -14.33 -1.36
N ILE A 76 -5.26 -14.37 -0.66
CA ILE A 76 -4.18 -13.42 -0.87
C ILE A 76 -3.50 -13.70 -2.21
N ILE A 77 -3.16 -12.64 -2.94
CA ILE A 77 -2.74 -12.68 -4.35
C ILE A 77 -1.61 -13.66 -4.61
N TRP A 78 -0.63 -13.81 -3.71
CA TRP A 78 0.46 -14.76 -3.88
C TRP A 78 0.00 -16.21 -3.95
N LYS A 79 -1.14 -16.58 -3.35
CA LYS A 79 -1.72 -17.93 -3.48
C LYS A 79 -2.23 -18.21 -4.90
N HIS A 80 -2.60 -17.18 -5.65
CA HIS A 80 -2.95 -17.34 -7.06
C HIS A 80 -1.70 -17.60 -7.91
N PHE A 81 -0.58 -16.95 -7.57
CA PHE A 81 0.73 -17.19 -8.19
C PHE A 81 1.26 -18.59 -7.85
N ASP A 82 1.20 -19.00 -6.59
CA ASP A 82 1.56 -20.35 -6.12
C ASP A 82 0.79 -21.45 -6.88
N LYS A 83 -0.54 -21.30 -7.04
CA LYS A 83 -1.37 -22.22 -7.84
C LYS A 83 -0.98 -22.30 -9.32
N LYS A 84 -0.23 -21.32 -9.85
CA LYS A 84 0.33 -21.33 -11.21
C LYS A 84 1.79 -21.79 -11.26
N GLY A 85 2.34 -22.29 -10.15
CA GLY A 85 3.70 -22.80 -10.05
C GLY A 85 4.77 -21.72 -9.84
N TYR A 86 4.39 -20.52 -9.38
CA TYR A 86 5.36 -19.51 -8.99
C TYR A 86 5.84 -19.78 -7.57
N VAL A 87 7.14 -19.64 -7.34
CA VAL A 87 7.70 -19.57 -5.99
C VAL A 87 7.29 -18.25 -5.34
N THR A 88 6.93 -18.27 -4.06
CA THR A 88 6.41 -17.09 -3.35
C THR A 88 7.36 -16.60 -2.25
N ALA A 89 7.52 -15.29 -2.16
CA ALA A 89 8.32 -14.64 -1.12
C ALA A 89 7.55 -13.48 -0.49
N PHE A 90 7.53 -13.46 0.85
CA PHE A 90 6.96 -12.38 1.64
C PHE A 90 8.01 -11.86 2.62
N GLY A 91 8.20 -10.55 2.66
CA GLY A 91 8.88 -9.97 3.79
C GLY A 91 8.60 -8.52 4.11
N GLU A 92 8.80 -8.20 5.38
CA GLU A 92 8.55 -6.88 5.96
C GLU A 92 9.71 -6.49 6.87
N ASP A 93 9.95 -5.19 7.01
CA ASP A 93 11.07 -4.67 7.81
C ASP A 93 10.69 -4.20 9.22
N ALA A 94 9.40 -4.20 9.55
CA ALA A 94 8.86 -3.80 10.85
C ALA A 94 7.81 -4.83 11.34
N PRO A 95 8.23 -6.04 11.78
CA PRO A 95 7.36 -7.17 12.05
C PRO A 95 6.25 -6.92 13.08
N TRP A 96 6.48 -6.06 14.08
CA TRP A 96 5.48 -5.78 15.12
C TRP A 96 4.26 -5.00 14.59
N MET A 97 4.49 -4.11 13.62
CA MET A 97 3.47 -3.33 12.89
C MET A 97 3.13 -3.94 11.52
N GLY A 98 3.56 -5.18 11.26
CA GLY A 98 3.41 -5.84 9.96
C GLY A 98 1.95 -5.97 9.54
N VAL A 99 1.74 -5.97 8.22
CA VAL A 99 0.43 -5.87 7.54
C VAL A 99 -0.59 -6.88 8.09
N PHE A 100 -0.14 -8.10 8.39
CA PHE A 100 -1.00 -9.19 8.88
C PHE A 100 -0.89 -9.44 10.38
N HIS A 101 -0.02 -8.73 11.11
CA HIS A 101 0.30 -9.02 12.52
C HIS A 101 -0.07 -7.88 13.49
N TYR A 102 -0.16 -6.63 13.02
CA TYR A 102 -0.58 -5.53 13.88
C TYR A 102 -2.02 -5.74 14.36
N GLN A 103 -2.19 -5.94 15.68
CA GLN A 103 -3.48 -6.23 16.34
C GLN A 103 -4.21 -7.47 15.78
N LYS A 104 -3.47 -8.42 15.19
CA LYS A 104 -4.00 -9.62 14.54
C LYS A 104 -3.16 -10.84 14.91
N ALA A 105 -3.72 -12.04 14.81
CA ALA A 105 -2.95 -13.27 15.07
C ALA A 105 -1.99 -13.65 13.93
N GLY A 106 -2.14 -13.05 12.74
CA GLY A 106 -1.30 -13.35 11.58
C GLY A 106 -1.62 -14.69 10.94
N PHE A 107 -0.58 -15.51 10.78
CA PHE A 107 -0.64 -16.80 10.11
C PHE A 107 -0.27 -17.93 11.06
N CYS A 108 -0.93 -19.08 10.92
CA CYS A 108 -0.56 -20.31 11.60
C CYS A 108 0.55 -21.07 10.88
N LYS A 109 0.47 -21.11 9.55
CA LYS A 109 1.46 -21.71 8.68
C LYS A 109 2.29 -20.61 8.03
N GLN A 110 3.51 -20.94 7.64
CA GLN A 110 4.32 -20.02 6.84
C GLN A 110 3.53 -19.65 5.57
N PRO A 111 3.29 -18.36 5.28
CA PRO A 111 2.33 -17.94 4.25
C PRO A 111 2.86 -18.02 2.81
N THR A 112 4.17 -18.17 2.64
CA THR A 112 4.92 -18.19 1.37
C THR A 112 6.14 -19.10 1.50
N ASP A 113 6.75 -19.52 0.39
CA ASP A 113 7.93 -20.41 0.40
C ASP A 113 9.13 -19.78 1.12
N TYR A 114 9.33 -18.47 0.92
CA TYR A 114 10.31 -17.68 1.63
C TYR A 114 9.61 -16.63 2.49
N TYR A 115 9.92 -16.62 3.78
CA TYR A 115 9.29 -15.71 4.75
C TYR A 115 10.33 -15.13 5.72
N ASN A 116 10.56 -13.82 5.67
CA ASN A 116 11.66 -13.19 6.43
C ASN A 116 11.32 -12.89 7.90
N ARG A 117 10.05 -12.98 8.31
CA ARG A 117 9.59 -12.43 9.59
C ARG A 117 10.33 -13.01 10.81
N PRO A 118 10.61 -14.33 10.91
CA PRO A 118 11.36 -14.86 12.06
C PRO A 118 12.74 -14.22 12.23
N TYR A 119 13.42 -13.94 11.11
CA TYR A 119 14.71 -13.26 11.12
C TYR A 119 14.57 -11.81 11.62
N PHE A 120 13.62 -11.04 11.09
CA PHE A 120 13.42 -9.65 11.51
C PHE A 120 13.00 -9.53 12.97
N TYR A 121 12.15 -10.45 13.45
CA TYR A 121 11.75 -10.46 14.86
C TYR A 121 12.95 -10.71 15.79
N ALA A 122 13.80 -11.68 15.45
CA ALA A 122 15.00 -11.96 16.22
C ALA A 122 16.02 -10.81 16.13
N SER A 123 16.24 -10.25 14.94
CA SER A 123 17.23 -9.19 14.74
C SER A 123 16.83 -7.87 15.39
N GLU A 124 15.55 -7.47 15.34
CA GLU A 124 15.06 -6.30 16.08
C GLU A 124 15.24 -6.48 17.60
N THR A 125 14.98 -7.69 18.12
CA THR A 125 15.11 -7.97 19.54
C THR A 125 16.57 -7.97 20.01
N GLN A 126 17.47 -8.53 19.22
CA GLN A 126 18.86 -8.78 19.65
C GLN A 126 19.81 -7.63 19.32
N ILE A 127 19.61 -6.98 18.17
CA ILE A 127 20.53 -5.97 17.62
C ILE A 127 19.79 -4.75 17.05
N GLY A 128 18.49 -4.62 17.34
CA GLY A 128 17.68 -3.50 16.87
C GLY A 128 17.96 -2.22 17.65
N HIS A 129 18.06 -1.09 16.94
CA HIS A 129 18.15 0.23 17.57
C HIS A 129 17.71 1.33 16.61
N ASN A 130 17.41 2.50 17.16
CA ASN A 130 17.05 3.70 16.40
C ASN A 130 18.21 4.70 16.26
N ASP A 131 19.44 4.27 16.58
CA ASP A 131 20.67 5.09 16.43
C ASP A 131 20.55 6.50 17.04
N GLY A 132 19.90 6.61 18.20
CA GLY A 132 19.68 7.89 18.89
C GLY A 132 18.53 8.75 18.35
N ALA A 133 17.89 8.38 17.23
CA ALA A 133 16.70 9.03 16.66
C ALA A 133 15.41 8.63 17.39
N GLY A 134 15.41 8.71 18.73
CA GLY A 134 14.29 8.27 19.58
C GLY A 134 12.92 8.80 19.15
N GLY A 135 11.85 8.06 19.45
CA GLY A 135 10.47 8.44 19.15
C GLY A 135 9.83 7.75 17.94
N SER A 136 10.61 7.03 17.12
CA SER A 136 10.07 6.19 16.04
C SER A 136 9.42 4.91 16.60
N ASN A 137 8.22 4.61 16.12
CA ASN A 137 7.51 3.34 16.26
C ASN A 137 8.25 2.21 15.51
N GLY A 138 8.96 2.51 14.43
CA GLY A 138 9.78 1.55 13.70
C GLY A 138 11.20 1.40 14.25
N ILE A 139 11.74 0.16 14.22
CA ILE A 139 13.18 -0.07 14.48
C ILE A 139 13.97 0.24 13.20
N LEU A 140 14.80 1.30 13.26
CA LEU A 140 15.48 1.83 12.07
C LEU A 140 16.68 1.01 11.62
N CYS A 141 17.37 0.35 12.55
CA CYS A 141 18.61 -0.38 12.27
C CYS A 141 18.57 -1.80 12.84
N GLN A 142 19.19 -2.76 12.13
CA GLN A 142 19.60 -4.06 12.69
C GLN A 142 21.13 -4.18 12.66
N GLY A 143 21.73 -3.99 13.83
CA GLY A 143 23.16 -3.75 13.94
C GLY A 143 23.57 -2.56 13.07
N GLY A 144 24.70 -2.67 12.37
CA GLY A 144 25.21 -1.59 11.52
C GLY A 144 24.49 -1.35 10.17
N LYS A 145 23.23 -1.78 10.00
CA LYS A 145 22.49 -1.63 8.74
C LYS A 145 21.10 -1.07 8.97
N LEU A 146 20.63 -0.21 8.06
CA LEU A 146 19.24 0.23 8.03
C LEU A 146 18.30 -0.95 7.77
N SER A 147 17.14 -0.95 8.44
CA SER A 147 16.10 -1.96 8.31
C SER A 147 15.63 -2.13 6.87
N SER A 148 15.42 -1.00 6.18
CA SER A 148 15.12 -0.97 4.75
C SER A 148 16.23 -1.62 3.88
N GLU A 149 17.52 -1.45 4.20
CA GLU A 149 18.62 -2.11 3.46
C GLU A 149 18.67 -3.62 3.69
N VAL A 150 18.21 -4.09 4.85
CA VAL A 150 18.14 -5.53 5.16
C VAL A 150 17.03 -6.19 4.34
N ILE A 151 15.84 -5.59 4.24
CA ILE A 151 14.77 -6.12 3.37
C ILE A 151 15.14 -6.01 1.88
N HIS A 152 15.81 -4.94 1.46
CA HIS A 152 16.37 -4.83 0.11
C HIS A 152 17.36 -5.98 -0.19
N SER A 153 18.22 -6.31 0.78
CA SER A 153 19.19 -7.39 0.63
C SER A 153 18.50 -8.75 0.56
N TYR A 154 17.44 -8.97 1.35
CA TYR A 154 16.61 -10.17 1.27
C TYR A 154 15.96 -10.31 -0.11
N SER A 155 15.32 -9.26 -0.61
CA SER A 155 14.70 -9.23 -1.94
C SER A 155 15.72 -9.50 -3.07
N LEU A 156 16.91 -8.91 -3.00
CA LEU A 156 17.98 -9.14 -3.98
C LEU A 156 18.46 -10.60 -3.99
N LYS A 157 18.57 -11.24 -2.81
CA LYS A 157 18.97 -12.65 -2.70
C LYS A 157 17.90 -13.58 -3.29
N ILE A 158 16.61 -13.28 -3.06
CA ILE A 158 15.52 -14.03 -3.68
C ILE A 158 15.58 -13.89 -5.20
N ALA A 159 15.72 -12.67 -5.73
CA ALA A 159 15.83 -12.44 -7.17
C ALA A 159 17.07 -13.12 -7.80
N GLU A 160 18.17 -13.23 -7.05
CA GLU A 160 19.37 -13.95 -7.48
C GLU A 160 19.13 -15.46 -7.52
N HIS A 161 18.56 -16.01 -6.45
CA HIS A 161 18.33 -17.45 -6.29
C HIS A 161 17.26 -17.99 -7.23
N LEU A 162 16.22 -17.20 -7.49
CA LEU A 162 15.08 -17.57 -8.33
C LEU A 162 15.19 -16.99 -9.75
N ARG A 163 16.40 -16.64 -10.21
CA ARG A 163 16.59 -15.96 -11.51
C ARG A 163 15.97 -16.73 -12.68
N ASP A 164 16.05 -18.06 -12.64
CA ASP A 164 15.59 -18.95 -13.70
C ASP A 164 14.23 -19.61 -13.38
N MET A 165 13.53 -19.12 -12.34
CA MET A 165 12.22 -19.62 -11.92
C MET A 165 11.19 -18.49 -11.81
N PRO A 166 9.93 -18.73 -12.20
CA PRO A 166 8.87 -17.75 -11.98
C PRO A 166 8.65 -17.56 -10.47
N TYR A 167 8.64 -16.31 -10.01
CA TYR A 167 8.39 -16.01 -8.61
C TYR A 167 7.52 -14.76 -8.41
N PHE A 168 6.79 -14.73 -7.30
CA PHE A 168 6.07 -13.56 -6.80
C PHE A 168 6.70 -13.10 -5.49
N GLY A 169 7.15 -11.85 -5.43
CA GLY A 169 7.75 -11.26 -4.23
C GLY A 169 6.98 -10.05 -3.72
N PHE A 170 6.46 -10.13 -2.50
CA PHE A 170 5.90 -9.00 -1.77
C PHE A 170 6.86 -8.57 -0.66
N TYR A 171 7.43 -7.38 -0.79
CA TYR A 171 8.38 -6.81 0.17
C TYR A 171 7.89 -5.45 0.61
N TRP A 172 7.86 -5.20 1.92
CA TRP A 172 7.30 -3.99 2.51
C TRP A 172 8.26 -3.33 3.49
N THR A 173 8.36 -2.00 3.44
CA THR A 173 9.14 -1.19 4.40
C THR A 173 8.24 -0.20 5.11
N ALA A 174 8.29 -0.17 6.43
CA ALA A 174 7.60 0.80 7.27
C ALA A 174 8.54 1.49 8.27
N SER A 175 9.66 0.85 8.61
CA SER A 175 10.57 1.28 9.68
C SER A 175 10.90 2.78 9.71
N ALA A 176 11.22 3.36 8.55
CA ALA A 176 11.67 4.74 8.43
C ALA A 176 10.58 5.75 8.04
N THR A 177 9.47 5.30 7.45
CA THR A 177 8.49 6.20 6.80
C THR A 177 7.20 6.35 7.58
N HIS A 178 6.94 5.47 8.56
CA HIS A 178 5.65 5.40 9.25
C HIS A 178 5.29 6.70 10.00
N ASP A 179 6.22 7.29 10.76
CA ASP A 179 5.89 8.33 11.76
C ASP A 179 6.10 9.77 11.31
N TYR A 180 7.07 10.01 10.43
CA TYR A 180 7.57 11.36 10.14
C TYR A 180 7.52 11.69 8.66
N LEU A 181 7.09 12.92 8.34
CA LEU A 181 6.97 13.41 6.97
C LEU A 181 8.29 13.32 6.20
N ASP A 182 9.40 13.61 6.86
CA ASP A 182 10.75 13.61 6.30
C ASP A 182 11.48 12.27 6.45
N GLY A 183 10.86 11.27 7.09
CA GLY A 183 11.42 9.92 7.25
C GLY A 183 11.74 9.23 5.92
N ALA A 184 10.96 9.54 4.87
CA ALA A 184 11.24 9.12 3.49
C ALA A 184 12.62 9.56 2.97
N THR A 185 13.20 10.63 3.51
CA THR A 185 14.54 11.11 3.13
C THR A 185 15.62 10.08 3.44
N VAL A 186 15.45 9.34 4.53
CA VAL A 186 16.39 8.29 4.98
C VAL A 186 16.52 7.18 3.94
N VAL A 187 15.43 6.89 3.22
CA VAL A 187 15.35 5.75 2.30
C VAL A 187 15.56 6.10 0.83
N ASP A 188 15.74 7.37 0.45
CA ASP A 188 16.02 7.76 -0.95
C ASP A 188 17.27 7.06 -1.51
N LYS A 189 18.41 7.18 -0.83
CA LYS A 189 19.65 6.53 -1.28
C LYS A 189 19.56 4.99 -1.20
N PRO A 190 19.05 4.39 -0.11
CA PRO A 190 18.81 2.95 -0.04
C PRO A 190 17.94 2.39 -1.19
N HIS A 191 16.77 2.98 -1.46
CA HIS A 191 15.91 2.53 -2.56
C HIS A 191 16.58 2.70 -3.91
N LEU A 192 17.22 3.85 -4.18
CA LEU A 192 17.97 4.07 -5.42
C LEU A 192 19.04 3.00 -5.64
N LYS A 193 19.83 2.69 -4.61
CA LYS A 193 20.89 1.67 -4.66
C LYS A 193 20.31 0.28 -4.92
N TYR A 194 19.19 -0.06 -4.28
CA TYR A 194 18.46 -1.30 -4.52
C TYR A 194 17.98 -1.41 -5.98
N LEU A 195 17.29 -0.40 -6.50
CA LEU A 195 16.78 -0.36 -7.87
C LEU A 195 17.90 -0.44 -8.91
N LYS A 196 19.01 0.30 -8.68
CA LYS A 196 20.21 0.22 -9.54
C LYS A 196 20.83 -1.18 -9.53
N ARG A 197 20.82 -1.88 -8.38
CA ARG A 197 21.31 -3.26 -8.29
C ARG A 197 20.41 -4.24 -9.04
N LEU A 198 19.09 -4.12 -8.91
CA LEU A 198 18.13 -4.92 -9.69
C LEU A 198 18.40 -4.77 -11.20
N LYS A 199 18.54 -3.53 -11.68
CA LYS A 199 18.85 -3.26 -13.10
C LYS A 199 20.21 -3.81 -13.51
N LYS A 200 21.28 -3.48 -12.77
CA LYS A 200 22.67 -3.88 -13.08
C LYS A 200 22.85 -5.40 -13.14
N LYS A 201 22.09 -6.14 -12.32
CA LYS A 201 22.15 -7.61 -12.27
C LYS A 201 21.23 -8.31 -13.28
N GLY A 202 20.49 -7.56 -14.10
CA GLY A 202 19.55 -8.12 -15.09
C GLY A 202 18.23 -8.61 -14.51
N TYR A 203 17.95 -8.44 -13.21
CA TYR A 203 16.75 -9.00 -12.58
C TYR A 203 15.46 -8.35 -13.10
N LEU A 204 15.53 -7.10 -13.56
CA LEU A 204 14.40 -6.40 -14.18
C LEU A 204 14.10 -6.84 -15.62
N GLU A 205 14.95 -7.66 -16.25
CA GLU A 205 14.74 -8.11 -17.63
C GLU A 205 13.62 -9.16 -17.73
N HIS A 206 13.25 -9.78 -16.61
CA HIS A 206 12.18 -10.78 -16.54
C HIS A 206 11.15 -10.50 -15.45
N THR A 207 11.22 -9.33 -14.80
CA THR A 207 10.38 -8.97 -13.67
C THR A 207 9.52 -7.74 -13.97
N ILE A 208 8.21 -7.85 -13.77
CA ILE A 208 7.34 -6.66 -13.64
C ILE A 208 7.48 -6.16 -12.20
N LEU A 209 8.03 -4.96 -12.02
CA LEU A 209 8.23 -4.35 -10.71
C LEU A 209 7.11 -3.36 -10.42
N PHE A 210 6.41 -3.58 -9.31
CA PHE A 210 5.55 -2.59 -8.67
C PHE A 210 6.34 -1.94 -7.54
N PHE A 211 6.56 -0.62 -7.63
CA PHE A 211 7.09 0.24 -6.57
C PHE A 211 5.94 1.13 -6.08
N ILE A 212 5.45 0.88 -4.86
CA ILE A 212 4.11 1.35 -4.44
C ILE A 212 4.06 1.80 -2.98
N SER A 213 3.06 2.61 -2.64
CA SER A 213 2.63 2.87 -1.27
C SER A 213 1.12 2.64 -1.13
N ASP A 214 0.67 2.41 0.10
CA ASP A 214 -0.70 2.11 0.49
C ASP A 214 -1.50 3.36 0.90
N HIS A 215 -0.85 4.33 1.55
CA HIS A 215 -1.40 5.64 1.93
C HIS A 215 -0.29 6.68 2.13
N GLY A 216 -0.64 7.96 2.28
CA GLY A 216 0.30 9.00 2.72
C GLY A 216 0.43 9.09 4.24
N LEU A 217 1.14 10.10 4.73
CA LEU A 217 1.42 10.26 6.17
C LEU A 217 0.14 10.47 6.98
N ARG A 218 -0.02 9.69 8.06
CA ARG A 218 -1.20 9.73 8.95
C ARG A 218 -1.00 10.53 10.24
N TRP A 219 0.22 10.99 10.49
CA TRP A 219 0.66 11.58 11.75
C TRP A 219 1.19 12.99 11.56
N GLY A 220 1.23 13.74 12.66
CA GLY A 220 1.74 15.10 12.72
C GLY A 220 0.81 16.16 12.10
N ASP A 221 1.14 17.42 12.36
CA ASP A 221 0.30 18.57 12.04
C ASP A 221 0.12 18.80 10.54
N PHE A 222 1.04 18.30 9.71
CA PHE A 222 0.92 18.41 8.25
C PHE A 222 -0.39 17.81 7.75
N ARG A 223 -0.83 16.66 8.31
CA ARG A 223 -2.08 15.99 7.93
C ARG A 223 -3.32 16.88 8.10
N SER A 224 -3.29 17.80 9.06
CA SER A 224 -4.39 18.73 9.35
C SER A 224 -4.52 19.86 8.32
N THR A 225 -3.52 20.04 7.45
CA THR A 225 -3.60 21.00 6.34
C THR A 225 -4.38 20.40 5.16
N TYR A 226 -4.93 21.25 4.29
CA TYR A 226 -5.58 20.78 3.05
C TYR A 226 -4.63 19.93 2.18
N ALA A 227 -3.36 20.34 2.06
CA ALA A 227 -2.36 19.60 1.32
C ALA A 227 -2.06 18.23 1.96
N GLY A 228 -1.90 18.18 3.28
CA GLY A 228 -1.66 16.91 3.99
C GLY A 228 -2.85 15.97 3.93
N MET A 229 -4.07 16.50 4.03
CA MET A 229 -5.31 15.74 3.86
C MET A 229 -5.40 15.10 2.46
N LEU A 230 -5.03 15.82 1.40
CA LEU A 230 -4.95 15.26 0.05
C LEU A 230 -3.82 14.24 -0.09
N GLU A 231 -2.62 14.56 0.40
CA GLU A 231 -1.46 13.68 0.29
C GLU A 231 -1.66 12.36 1.05
N GLU A 232 -2.34 12.39 2.18
CA GLU A 232 -2.70 11.21 2.96
C GLU A 232 -3.53 10.20 2.15
N ARG A 233 -4.31 10.69 1.17
CA ARG A 233 -5.20 9.90 0.28
C ARG A 233 -4.56 9.49 -1.05
N LEU A 234 -3.45 10.12 -1.41
CA LEU A 234 -2.82 10.01 -2.73
C LEU A 234 -1.41 9.38 -2.65
N PRO A 235 -1.30 8.08 -2.32
CA PRO A 235 -0.05 7.33 -2.39
C PRO A 235 0.44 7.16 -3.82
N TYR A 236 1.69 6.73 -3.99
CA TYR A 236 2.26 6.49 -5.30
C TYR A 236 2.11 5.04 -5.76
N VAL A 237 1.97 4.84 -7.06
CA VAL A 237 2.16 3.54 -7.72
C VAL A 237 2.97 3.77 -9.00
N ILE A 238 4.15 3.15 -9.08
CA ILE A 238 5.01 3.20 -10.25
C ILE A 238 5.30 1.77 -10.70
N MET A 239 4.92 1.44 -11.93
CA MET A 239 5.11 0.12 -12.54
C MET A 239 6.24 0.15 -13.56
N VAL A 240 7.20 -0.77 -13.43
CA VAL A 240 8.30 -0.96 -14.38
C VAL A 240 8.13 -2.31 -15.05
N PHE A 241 8.14 -2.31 -16.38
CA PHE A 241 7.96 -3.51 -17.20
C PHE A 241 9.26 -3.86 -17.94
N PRO A 242 9.57 -5.16 -18.14
CA PRO A 242 10.65 -5.58 -19.00
C PRO A 242 10.51 -5.09 -20.43
N GLU A 243 11.63 -4.85 -21.12
CA GLU A 243 11.64 -4.36 -22.49
C GLU A 243 10.85 -5.28 -23.44
N TRP A 244 11.09 -6.60 -23.36
CA TRP A 244 10.38 -7.59 -24.19
C TRP A 244 8.86 -7.52 -24.00
N PHE A 245 8.39 -7.25 -22.77
CA PHE A 245 6.96 -7.15 -22.49
C PHE A 245 6.38 -5.92 -23.20
N THR A 246 7.10 -4.80 -23.16
CA THR A 246 6.65 -3.58 -23.81
C THR A 246 6.59 -3.68 -25.33
N GLN A 247 7.51 -4.43 -25.93
CA GLN A 247 7.55 -4.68 -27.38
C GLN A 247 6.49 -5.70 -27.81
N LYS A 248 6.27 -6.74 -27.02
CA LYS A 248 5.33 -7.84 -27.34
C LYS A 248 3.87 -7.46 -27.10
N TYR A 249 3.58 -6.62 -26.10
CA TYR A 249 2.21 -6.24 -25.73
C TYR A 249 2.01 -4.71 -25.76
N PRO A 250 2.20 -4.06 -26.92
CA PRO A 250 2.17 -2.59 -27.01
C PRO A 250 0.80 -2.01 -26.65
N GLN A 251 -0.31 -2.71 -26.95
CA GLN A 251 -1.65 -2.25 -26.59
C GLN A 251 -1.87 -2.23 -25.07
N ALA A 252 -1.39 -3.25 -24.36
CA ALA A 252 -1.47 -3.31 -22.90
C ALA A 252 -0.69 -2.14 -22.26
N ILE A 253 0.50 -1.84 -22.79
CA ILE A 253 1.30 -0.68 -22.35
C ILE A 253 0.63 0.66 -22.71
N ALA A 254 0.02 0.77 -23.89
CA ALA A 254 -0.71 1.98 -24.29
C ALA A 254 -1.90 2.26 -23.35
N ASN A 255 -2.63 1.22 -22.96
CA ASN A 255 -3.72 1.31 -21.99
C ASN A 255 -3.20 1.75 -20.61
N LEU A 256 -2.15 1.09 -20.11
CA LEU A 256 -1.49 1.48 -18.84
C LEU A 256 -1.07 2.96 -18.84
N ARG A 257 -0.46 3.43 -19.93
CA ARG A 257 -0.05 4.83 -20.08
C ARG A 257 -1.25 5.79 -20.12
N SER A 258 -2.31 5.40 -20.82
CA SER A 258 -3.56 6.18 -20.87
C SER A 258 -4.23 6.26 -19.50
N ASN A 259 -4.10 5.21 -18.69
CA ASN A 259 -4.66 5.12 -17.35
C ASN A 259 -3.90 5.95 -16.30
N THR A 260 -2.69 6.45 -16.61
CA THR A 260 -1.88 7.23 -15.64
C THR A 260 -2.59 8.43 -15.05
N ARG A 261 -3.54 9.04 -15.77
CA ARG A 261 -4.35 10.19 -15.32
C ARG A 261 -5.82 9.83 -15.08
N ARG A 262 -6.15 8.55 -14.97
CA ARG A 262 -7.49 8.06 -14.63
C ARG A 262 -7.58 7.77 -13.15
N LEU A 263 -8.78 7.88 -12.59
CA LEU A 263 -9.05 7.48 -11.22
C LEU A 263 -8.85 5.96 -11.08
N THR A 264 -7.85 5.58 -10.30
CA THR A 264 -7.52 4.17 -10.01
C THR A 264 -7.41 3.94 -8.52
N SER A 265 -7.59 2.70 -8.08
CA SER A 265 -7.62 2.33 -6.67
C SER A 265 -6.88 1.02 -6.40
N ASN A 266 -6.69 0.69 -5.12
CA ASN A 266 -6.08 -0.56 -4.65
C ASN A 266 -6.69 -1.80 -5.32
N PHE A 267 -8.00 -1.77 -5.59
CA PHE A 267 -8.71 -2.84 -6.26
C PHE A 267 -8.26 -3.07 -7.71
N ASP A 268 -7.90 -2.01 -8.44
CA ASP A 268 -7.39 -2.13 -9.81
C ASP A 268 -6.03 -2.82 -9.84
N ILE A 269 -5.20 -2.60 -8.81
CA ILE A 269 -3.93 -3.30 -8.65
C ILE A 269 -4.17 -4.79 -8.43
N TYR A 270 -5.13 -5.16 -7.56
CA TYR A 270 -5.50 -6.56 -7.35
C TYR A 270 -5.92 -7.26 -8.66
N VAL A 271 -6.83 -6.64 -9.43
CA VAL A 271 -7.29 -7.20 -10.70
C VAL A 271 -6.16 -7.24 -11.73
N THR A 272 -5.28 -6.25 -11.75
CA THR A 272 -4.10 -6.26 -12.64
C THR A 272 -3.15 -7.39 -12.29
N LEU A 273 -2.92 -7.68 -11.01
CA LEU A 273 -2.12 -8.82 -10.57
C LEU A 273 -2.77 -10.16 -10.95
N LEU A 274 -4.10 -10.27 -10.83
CA LEU A 274 -4.85 -11.44 -11.32
C LEU A 274 -4.70 -11.63 -12.84
N ASP A 275 -4.74 -10.54 -13.59
CA ASP A 275 -4.53 -10.58 -15.04
C ASP A 275 -3.08 -10.93 -15.41
N ILE A 276 -2.09 -10.54 -14.60
CA ILE A 276 -0.69 -10.96 -14.78
C ILE A 276 -0.56 -12.47 -14.63
N VAL A 277 -1.06 -13.04 -13.53
CA VAL A 277 -0.94 -14.49 -13.24
C VAL A 277 -1.74 -15.35 -14.23
N ASN A 278 -2.83 -14.83 -14.78
CA ASN A 278 -3.61 -15.49 -15.83
C ASN A 278 -3.16 -15.16 -17.26
N GLN A 279 -2.14 -14.31 -17.42
CA GLN A 279 -1.65 -13.83 -18.73
C GLN A 279 -2.73 -13.15 -19.58
N ALA A 280 -3.69 -12.49 -18.94
CA ALA A 280 -4.81 -11.83 -19.61
C ALA A 280 -4.40 -10.54 -20.37
N TYR A 281 -3.20 -10.02 -20.12
CA TYR A 281 -2.56 -9.00 -20.96
C TYR A 281 -2.28 -9.48 -22.39
N ALA A 282 -2.17 -10.80 -22.60
CA ALA A 282 -1.94 -11.41 -23.91
C ALA A 282 -3.26 -11.92 -24.53
N ASP A 283 -4.17 -12.41 -23.69
CA ASP A 283 -5.47 -12.95 -24.09
C ASP A 283 -6.56 -12.43 -23.13
N PRO A 284 -7.30 -11.39 -23.51
CA PRO A 284 -8.34 -10.80 -22.67
C PRO A 284 -9.44 -11.77 -22.23
N ALA A 285 -9.62 -12.91 -22.91
CA ALA A 285 -10.57 -13.94 -22.51
C ALA A 285 -10.16 -14.65 -21.21
N LYS A 286 -8.89 -14.55 -20.81
CA LYS A 286 -8.36 -15.08 -19.54
C LYS A 286 -8.52 -14.13 -18.36
N SER A 287 -9.04 -12.91 -18.58
CA SER A 287 -9.29 -11.99 -17.47
C SER A 287 -10.29 -12.60 -16.49
N ALA A 288 -10.08 -12.33 -15.21
CA ALA A 288 -11.10 -12.66 -14.21
C ALA A 288 -12.41 -11.90 -14.53
N PRO A 289 -13.58 -12.46 -14.17
CA PRO A 289 -14.85 -11.75 -14.32
C PRO A 289 -14.79 -10.38 -13.64
N VAL A 290 -15.30 -9.36 -14.31
CA VAL A 290 -15.46 -8.03 -13.70
C VAL A 290 -16.51 -8.15 -12.62
N ILE A 291 -16.10 -7.92 -11.37
CA ILE A 291 -17.01 -7.86 -10.24
C ILE A 291 -17.11 -6.38 -9.84
N PRO A 292 -18.33 -5.80 -9.79
CA PRO A 292 -18.51 -4.42 -9.36
C PRO A 292 -17.77 -4.15 -8.04
N GLN A 293 -17.13 -2.97 -7.94
CA GLN A 293 -16.33 -2.55 -6.78
C GLN A 293 -15.10 -3.41 -6.45
N ARG A 294 -14.77 -4.45 -7.23
CA ARG A 294 -13.50 -5.20 -7.12
C ARG A 294 -12.39 -4.71 -8.04
N GLY A 295 -12.61 -3.60 -8.74
CA GLY A 295 -11.59 -2.94 -9.57
C GLY A 295 -11.60 -3.40 -11.04
N LEU A 296 -10.74 -2.76 -11.82
CA LEU A 296 -10.56 -2.95 -13.25
C LEU A 296 -9.09 -3.25 -13.54
N SER A 297 -8.82 -4.17 -14.47
CA SER A 297 -7.46 -4.42 -14.94
C SER A 297 -6.89 -3.19 -15.65
N LEU A 298 -5.69 -2.78 -15.25
CA LEU A 298 -5.00 -1.63 -15.85
C LEU A 298 -4.45 -1.92 -17.25
N PHE A 299 -4.50 -3.18 -17.71
CA PHE A 299 -4.24 -3.53 -19.10
C PHE A 299 -5.40 -3.18 -20.04
N LYS A 300 -6.56 -2.76 -19.49
CA LYS A 300 -7.71 -2.23 -20.23
C LYS A 300 -7.87 -0.75 -19.94
N LEU A 301 -8.56 0.00 -20.80
CA LEU A 301 -8.80 1.42 -20.57
C LEU A 301 -9.74 1.61 -19.37
N VAL A 302 -9.29 2.40 -18.39
CA VAL A 302 -10.12 2.85 -17.28
C VAL A 302 -11.01 4.00 -17.79
N PRO A 303 -12.34 3.96 -17.55
CA PRO A 303 -13.26 4.98 -18.02
C PRO A 303 -12.87 6.40 -17.59
N ALA A 304 -13.09 7.37 -18.48
CA ALA A 304 -12.75 8.77 -18.25
C ALA A 304 -13.59 9.43 -17.16
N ASN A 305 -14.84 8.99 -17.05
CA ASN A 305 -15.88 9.48 -16.17
C ASN A 305 -16.07 8.58 -14.93
N ARG A 306 -15.08 7.73 -14.62
CA ARG A 306 -15.14 6.84 -13.46
C ARG A 306 -15.22 7.66 -12.17
N THR A 307 -16.18 7.33 -11.32
CA THR A 307 -16.38 7.96 -10.01
C THR A 307 -15.62 7.22 -8.90
N CYS A 308 -15.54 7.83 -7.71
CA CYS A 308 -14.98 7.15 -6.52
C CYS A 308 -15.80 5.91 -6.13
N GLU A 309 -17.13 5.97 -6.28
CA GLU A 309 -18.01 4.81 -6.07
C GLU A 309 -17.67 3.65 -7.03
N ASP A 310 -17.52 3.94 -8.33
CA ASP A 310 -17.09 2.94 -9.34
C ASP A 310 -15.69 2.35 -9.02
N ALA A 311 -14.85 3.13 -8.34
CA ALA A 311 -13.50 2.74 -7.94
C ALA A 311 -13.44 2.01 -6.58
N GLY A 312 -14.58 1.86 -5.90
CA GLY A 312 -14.64 1.29 -4.55
C GLY A 312 -13.96 2.17 -3.50
N VAL A 313 -13.81 3.47 -3.77
CA VAL A 313 -13.23 4.48 -2.87
C VAL A 313 -14.38 5.11 -2.08
N PRO A 314 -14.43 4.93 -0.74
CA PRO A 314 -15.43 5.61 0.09
C PRO A 314 -15.32 7.13 -0.03
N GLU A 315 -16.45 7.84 0.06
CA GLU A 315 -16.55 9.32 -0.02
C GLU A 315 -15.47 10.02 0.83
N HIS A 316 -15.31 9.59 2.08
CA HIS A 316 -14.32 10.13 3.01
C HIS A 316 -12.86 10.09 2.49
N TYR A 317 -12.51 9.11 1.67
CA TYR A 317 -11.17 8.95 1.09
C TYR A 317 -11.07 9.44 -0.35
N CYS A 318 -12.16 9.90 -0.96
CA CYS A 318 -12.17 10.39 -2.33
C CYS A 318 -11.45 11.74 -2.43
N ALA A 319 -10.30 11.78 -3.12
CA ALA A 319 -9.58 13.04 -3.35
C ALA A 319 -10.19 13.92 -4.47
N CYS A 320 -11.20 13.41 -5.19
CA CYS A 320 -11.93 14.19 -6.20
C CYS A 320 -12.89 15.21 -5.58
N GLU A 321 -13.18 15.10 -4.29
CA GLU A 321 -14.12 15.98 -3.60
C GLU A 321 -13.44 17.19 -2.99
N HIS A 322 -14.17 18.31 -3.00
CA HIS A 322 -13.72 19.56 -2.41
C HIS A 322 -14.51 19.85 -1.14
N THR A 323 -13.80 20.06 -0.04
CA THR A 323 -14.39 20.62 1.18
C THR A 323 -14.72 22.09 0.95
N ARG A 324 -15.95 22.49 1.23
CA ARG A 324 -16.35 23.91 1.28
C ARG A 324 -16.49 24.33 2.73
N GLU A 325 -16.00 25.52 3.06
CA GLU A 325 -16.36 26.14 4.32
C GLU A 325 -17.88 26.39 4.32
N VAL A 326 -18.51 26.04 5.43
CA VAL A 326 -19.93 26.26 5.67
C VAL A 326 -20.03 27.23 6.83
N ASP A 327 -20.90 28.23 6.70
CA ASP A 327 -21.20 29.17 7.77
C ASP A 327 -21.53 28.41 9.07
N PRO A 328 -20.79 28.61 10.18
CA PRO A 328 -21.07 27.99 11.47
C PRO A 328 -22.49 28.25 11.99
N SER A 329 -23.13 29.35 11.55
CA SER A 329 -24.51 29.68 11.88
C SER A 329 -25.56 28.93 11.05
N ASN A 330 -25.14 28.14 10.05
CA ASN A 330 -26.04 27.35 9.21
C ASN A 330 -26.88 26.40 10.09
N PRO A 331 -28.23 26.49 10.05
CA PRO A 331 -29.10 25.69 10.90
C PRO A 331 -28.89 24.18 10.75
N LYS A 332 -28.63 23.70 9.52
CA LYS A 332 -28.37 22.28 9.26
C LYS A 332 -27.04 21.81 9.83
N LEU A 333 -26.02 22.66 9.78
CA LEU A 333 -24.72 22.37 10.38
C LEU A 333 -24.85 22.31 11.90
N LEU A 334 -25.57 23.26 12.50
CA LEU A 334 -25.81 23.28 13.94
C LEU A 334 -26.64 22.07 14.40
N GLU A 335 -27.62 21.64 13.61
CA GLU A 335 -28.40 20.42 13.86
C GLU A 335 -27.54 19.16 13.80
N ALA A 336 -26.74 18.99 12.74
CA ALA A 336 -25.81 17.87 12.60
C ALA A 336 -24.77 17.84 13.74
N ALA A 337 -24.24 19.02 14.10
CA ALA A 337 -23.29 19.15 15.21
C ALA A 337 -23.95 18.77 16.54
N LYS A 338 -25.20 19.18 16.80
CA LYS A 338 -25.95 18.80 18.01
C LYS A 338 -26.20 17.31 18.09
N GLU A 339 -26.59 16.65 17.00
CA GLU A 339 -26.81 15.20 17.01
C GLU A 339 -25.51 14.44 17.24
N THR A 340 -24.43 14.86 16.58
CA THR A 340 -23.08 14.30 16.82
C THR A 340 -22.65 14.46 18.28
N LEU A 341 -22.87 15.65 18.86
CA LEU A 341 -22.54 15.96 20.25
C LEU A 341 -23.36 15.10 21.23
N LYS A 342 -24.63 14.86 20.93
CA LYS A 342 -25.52 14.00 21.70
C LYS A 342 -25.05 12.55 21.69
N ASP A 343 -24.62 12.03 20.54
CA ASP A 343 -24.04 10.69 20.44
C ASP A 343 -22.73 10.57 21.23
N ILE A 344 -21.83 11.57 21.11
CA ILE A 344 -20.61 11.63 21.90
C ILE A 344 -20.93 11.65 23.40
N ASN A 345 -21.80 12.56 23.85
CA ASN A 345 -22.18 12.68 25.25
C ASN A 345 -22.82 11.41 25.79
N THR A 346 -23.65 10.72 24.98
CA THR A 346 -24.22 9.42 25.33
C THR A 346 -23.12 8.37 25.53
N GLY A 347 -22.14 8.32 24.62
CA GLY A 347 -20.97 7.45 24.74
C GLY A 347 -20.04 7.79 25.92
N LEU A 348 -20.07 9.03 26.40
CA LEU A 348 -19.29 9.50 27.56
C LEU A 348 -19.95 9.19 28.90
N LEU A 349 -21.26 8.89 28.96
CA LEU A 349 -21.97 8.59 30.22
C LEU A 349 -21.34 7.44 31.03
N ARG A 350 -20.66 6.51 30.36
CA ARG A 350 -19.92 5.40 30.99
C ARG A 350 -18.61 5.82 31.69
N PHE A 351 -18.15 7.05 31.48
CA PHE A 351 -16.91 7.59 32.01
C PHE A 351 -17.21 8.79 32.93
N LYS A 352 -17.36 8.54 34.23
CA LYS A 352 -17.75 9.57 35.22
C LYS A 352 -16.79 10.76 35.32
N GLN A 353 -15.54 10.57 34.90
CA GLN A 353 -14.51 11.60 34.85
C GLN A 353 -14.63 12.55 33.65
N CYS A 354 -15.50 12.27 32.67
CA CYS A 354 -15.64 13.08 31.46
C CYS A 354 -16.74 14.14 31.63
N ALA A 355 -16.47 15.36 31.17
CA ALA A 355 -17.46 16.43 31.10
C ALA A 355 -18.43 16.21 29.93
N GLN A 356 -19.69 16.67 30.09
CA GLN A 356 -20.59 16.80 28.96
C GLN A 356 -20.15 17.95 28.06
N LEU A 357 -20.08 17.67 26.76
CA LEU A 357 -19.74 18.65 25.75
C LEU A 357 -20.97 19.52 25.43
N SER A 358 -20.73 20.79 25.14
CA SER A 358 -21.73 21.76 24.66
C SER A 358 -21.15 22.56 23.49
N ILE A 359 -22.01 23.00 22.57
CA ILE A 359 -21.62 23.91 21.49
C ILE A 359 -21.81 25.35 22.00
N ASN A 360 -20.71 26.10 22.12
CA ASN A 360 -20.78 27.54 22.34
C ASN A 360 -21.04 28.25 21.00
N LYS A 361 -21.90 29.28 21.04
CA LYS A 361 -22.27 30.07 19.88
C LYS A 361 -21.10 30.87 19.31
#